data_AF-A0A9E4K6X6-F1
#
_entry.id   AF-A0A9E4K6X6-F1
#
_cell.length_a   1.000
_cell.length_b   1.000
_cell.length_c   1.000
_cell.angle_alpha   90.00
_cell.angle_beta   90.00
_cell.angle_gamma   90.00
#
_symmetry.space_group_name_H-M   'P 1'
#
loop_
_entity.id
_entity.type
_entity.pdbx_description
1 polymer ?
#
loop_
_entity_poly.entity_id
_entity_poly.type
_entity_poly.pdbx_seq_one_letter_code
_entity_poly.pdbx_strand_id
1 'polypeptide(L)'
;MLPIFVGLIMAMLFGLFSFMVYGLEGLIHYAWIDIVFWSLIVTGMMISLINELGRCLACRLKSWVKIPRIESFCSEADCRSLLS
;
A
#
# COMPACT_ATOMS: atom_id res chain seq x y z
N MET A 1 -7.64 1.50 1.06
CA MET A 1 -7.40 1.50 2.53
C MET A 1 -6.79 0.20 3.06
N LEU A 2 -7.40 -0.97 2.90
CA LEU A 2 -6.86 -2.25 3.42
C LEU A 2 -5.36 -2.59 3.10
N PRO A 3 -4.82 -2.33 1.89
CA PRO A 3 -3.43 -2.73 1.57
C PRO A 3 -2.34 -1.90 2.28
N ILE A 4 -2.60 -0.62 2.59
CA ILE A 4 -1.64 0.23 3.32
C ILE A 4 -1.44 -0.31 4.74
N PHE A 5 -2.53 -0.69 5.40
CA PHE A 5 -2.49 -1.25 6.74
C PHE A 5 -1.65 -2.52 6.80
N VAL A 6 -1.73 -3.40 5.81
CA VAL A 6 -0.93 -4.63 5.77
C VAL A 6 0.56 -4.30 5.66
N GLY A 7 0.94 -3.36 4.80
CA GLY A 7 2.34 -2.91 4.68
C GLY A 7 2.89 -2.30 5.98
N LEU A 8 2.10 -1.44 6.63
CA LEU A 8 2.48 -0.85 7.92
C LEU A 8 2.59 -1.87 9.05
N ILE A 9 1.66 -2.82 9.14
CA ILE A 9 1.70 -3.89 10.15
C ILE A 9 2.96 -4.72 9.98
N MET A 10 3.28 -5.11 8.75
CA MET A 10 4.51 -5.85 8.45
C MET A 10 5.77 -5.05 8.79
N ALA A 11 5.81 -3.76 8.46
CA ALA A 11 6.93 -2.89 8.82
C ALA A 11 7.10 -2.77 10.35
N MET A 12 5.99 -2.63 11.09
CA MET A 12 6.01 -2.61 12.56
C MET A 12 6.53 -3.91 13.16
N LEU A 13 6.02 -5.05 12.67
CA LEU A 13 6.48 -6.37 13.12
C LEU A 13 7.97 -6.56 12.82
N PHE A 14 8.40 -6.23 11.60
CA PHE A 14 9.80 -6.32 11.20
C PHE A 14 10.70 -5.44 12.08
N GLY A 15 10.29 -4.20 12.35
CA GLY A 15 11.03 -3.30 13.25
C GLY A 15 11.12 -3.85 14.68
N LEU A 16 10.02 -4.39 15.22
CA LEU A 16 9.99 -4.97 16.55
C LEU A 16 10.89 -6.20 16.68
N PHE A 17 10.84 -7.11 15.70
CA PHE A 17 11.72 -8.28 15.66
C PHE A 17 13.18 -7.88 15.49
N SER A 18 13.47 -6.91 14.63
CA SER A 18 14.84 -6.41 14.44
C SER A 18 15.40 -5.81 15.72
N PHE A 19 14.58 -5.05 16.45
CA PHE A 19 14.95 -4.53 17.76
C PHE A 19 15.19 -5.64 18.80
N MET A 20 14.36 -6.70 18.81
CA MET A 20 14.54 -7.82 19.75
C MET A 20 15.80 -8.66 19.46
N VAL A 21 16.14 -8.83 18.19
CA VAL A 21 17.29 -9.66 17.76
C VAL A 21 18.61 -8.90 17.87
N TYR A 22 18.64 -7.66 17.38
CA TYR A 22 19.87 -6.88 17.22
C TYR A 22 20.02 -5.76 18.25
N GLY A 23 18.99 -5.53 19.08
CA GLY A 23 18.95 -4.40 20.00
C GLY A 23 18.86 -3.06 19.29
N LEU A 24 18.93 -1.97 20.06
CA LEU A 24 18.97 -0.62 19.53
C LEU A 24 20.25 -0.35 18.73
N GLU A 25 21.38 -0.87 19.20
CA GLU A 25 22.69 -0.65 18.57
C GLU A 25 22.76 -1.28 17.18
N GLY A 26 22.23 -2.49 17.00
CA GLY A 26 22.19 -3.11 15.69
C GLY A 26 21.22 -2.44 14.73
N LEU A 27 20.13 -1.84 15.22
CA LEU A 27 19.21 -1.07 14.37
C LEU A 27 19.87 0.16 13.74
N ILE A 28 20.82 0.78 14.46
CA ILE A 28 21.54 1.98 14.00
C ILE A 28 22.77 1.59 13.15
N HIS A 29 23.46 0.50 13.50
CA HIS A 29 24.66 0.09 12.78
C HIS A 29 24.39 -0.66 11.47
N TYR A 30 23.27 -1.38 11.38
CA TYR A 30 22.96 -2.18 10.21
C TYR A 30 22.04 -1.43 9.24
N ALA A 31 22.66 -0.75 8.26
CA ALA A 31 21.95 -0.03 7.19
C ALA A 31 20.97 -0.91 6.39
N TRP A 32 21.18 -2.23 6.34
CA TRP A 32 20.27 -3.15 5.65
C TRP A 32 18.90 -3.24 6.34
N ILE A 33 18.83 -3.05 7.67
CA ILE A 33 17.56 -3.07 8.41
C ILE A 33 16.71 -1.86 8.02
N ASP A 34 17.32 -0.68 7.92
CA ASP A 34 16.65 0.54 7.47
C ASP A 34 16.10 0.39 6.04
N ILE A 35 16.91 -0.14 5.12
CA ILE A 35 16.49 -0.40 3.73
C ILE A 35 15.26 -1.32 3.68
N VAL A 36 15.28 -2.43 4.43
CA VAL A 36 14.15 -3.38 4.44
C VAL A 36 12.90 -2.74 5.05
N PHE A 37 13.04 -2.01 6.15
CA PHE A 37 11.94 -1.30 6.79
C PHE A 37 11.25 -0.32 5.84
N TRP A 38 12.02 0.54 5.18
CA TRP A 38 11.46 1.49 4.20
C TRP A 38 10.87 0.80 2.98
N SER A 39 11.48 -0.29 2.51
CA SER A 39 10.96 -1.05 1.37
C SER A 39 9.56 -1.63 1.64
N LEU A 40 9.30 -2.11 2.86
CA LEU A 40 8.00 -2.65 3.28
C LEU A 40 6.92 -1.57 3.26
N ILE A 41 7.25 -0.38 3.75
CA ILE A 41 6.36 0.78 3.75
C ILE A 41 6.05 1.21 2.31
N VAL A 42 7.10 1.41 1.50
CA VAL A 42 6.96 1.83 0.09
C VAL A 42 6.15 0.81 -0.70
N THR A 43 6.36 -0.48 -0.47
CA THR A 43 5.59 -1.54 -1.12
C THR A 43 4.10 -1.48 -0.74
N GLY A 44 3.79 -1.28 0.54
CA GLY A 44 2.41 -1.09 1.01
C GLY A 44 1.73 0.12 0.38
N MET A 45 2.46 1.25 0.26
CA MET A 45 1.97 2.45 -0.41
C MET A 45 1.74 2.21 -1.90
N MET A 46 2.70 1.59 -2.59
CA MET A 46 2.62 1.28 -4.02
C MET A 46 1.44 0.36 -4.34
N ILE A 47 1.24 -0.70 -3.56
CA ILE A 47 0.10 -1.61 -3.75
C ILE A 47 -1.22 -0.86 -3.55
N SER A 48 -1.30 0.06 -2.58
CA SER A 48 -2.49 0.86 -2.42
C SER A 48 -2.74 1.80 -3.58
N LEU A 49 -1.71 2.50 -4.05
CA LEU A 49 -1.77 3.36 -5.23
C LEU A 49 -2.24 2.56 -6.45
N ILE A 50 -1.63 1.40 -6.73
CA ILE A 50 -2.02 0.53 -7.86
C ILE A 50 -3.48 0.06 -7.70
N ASN A 51 -3.91 -0.29 -6.50
CA ASN A 51 -5.28 -0.74 -6.25
C ASN A 51 -6.32 0.39 -6.40
N GLU A 52 -5.93 1.62 -6.10
CA GLU A 52 -6.75 2.82 -6.24
C GLU A 52 -6.81 3.27 -7.71
N LEU A 53 -5.67 3.34 -8.38
CA LEU A 53 -5.58 3.60 -9.83
C LEU A 53 -6.30 2.52 -10.64
N GLY A 54 -6.11 1.24 -10.29
CA GLY A 54 -6.74 0.11 -10.98
C GLY A 54 -8.26 0.11 -10.86
N ARG A 55 -8.79 0.52 -9.69
CA ARG A 55 -10.23 0.72 -9.51
C ARG A 55 -10.77 1.90 -10.33
N CYS A 56 -10.09 3.04 -10.34
CA CYS A 56 -10.51 4.18 -11.18
C CYS A 56 -10.38 3.86 -12.70
N LEU A 57 -9.33 3.15 -13.13
CA LEU A 57 -9.16 2.69 -14.51
C LEU A 57 -10.25 1.69 -14.91
N ALA A 58 -10.57 0.72 -14.06
CA ALA A 58 -11.66 -0.22 -14.30
C ALA A 58 -13.02 0.49 -14.44
N CYS A 59 -13.30 1.51 -13.61
CA CYS A 59 -14.52 2.31 -13.74
C CYS A 59 -14.51 3.21 -15.00
N ARG A 60 -13.35 3.70 -15.47
CA ARG A 60 -13.24 4.45 -16.75
C ARG A 60 -13.42 3.52 -17.96
N LEU A 61 -12.88 2.31 -17.90
CA LEU A 61 -13.03 1.29 -18.95
C LEU A 61 -14.46 0.72 -19.01
N LYS A 62 -15.25 0.83 -17.92
CA LYS A 62 -16.69 0.53 -17.88
C LYS A 62 -17.48 1.31 -18.94
N SER A 63 -17.11 2.55 -19.26
CA SER A 63 -17.82 3.31 -20.30
C SER A 63 -17.66 2.70 -21.69
N TRP A 64 -16.59 1.92 -21.89
CA TRP A 64 -16.31 1.17 -23.10
C TRP A 64 -16.87 -0.26 -23.08
N VAL A 65 -16.98 -0.90 -21.90
CA VAL A 65 -17.44 -2.29 -21.76
C VAL A 65 -18.48 -2.39 -20.64
N LYS A 66 -19.77 -2.54 -21.00
CA LYS A 66 -20.90 -2.70 -20.07
C LYS A 66 -20.85 -4.05 -19.36
N ILE A 67 -20.22 -4.13 -18.18
CA ILE A 67 -20.25 -5.32 -17.32
C ILE A 67 -21.07 -5.00 -16.05
N PRO A 68 -22.22 -5.67 -15.81
CA PRO A 68 -23.18 -5.29 -14.76
C PRO A 68 -22.76 -5.67 -13.32
N ARG A 69 -21.69 -6.45 -13.12
CA ARG A 69 -21.33 -7.01 -11.80
C ARG A 69 -20.46 -6.11 -10.91
N ILE A 70 -20.02 -4.95 -11.43
CA ILE A 70 -19.06 -4.05 -10.76
C ILE A 70 -19.78 -2.81 -10.17
N GLU A 71 -21.11 -2.72 -10.33
CA GLU A 71 -21.93 -1.54 -10.00
C GLU A 71 -21.83 -1.13 -8.52
N SER A 72 -21.69 -2.09 -7.60
CA SER A 72 -21.56 -1.81 -6.16
C SER A 72 -20.17 -1.33 -5.72
N PHE A 73 -19.15 -1.41 -6.58
CA PHE A 73 -17.78 -1.00 -6.26
C PHE A 73 -17.38 0.35 -6.87
N CYS A 74 -18.15 0.86 -7.84
CA CYS A 74 -17.86 2.14 -8.52
C CYS A 74 -18.68 3.32 -7.98
N SER A 75 -19.61 3.12 -7.03
CA SER A 75 -20.25 4.23 -6.33
C SER A 75 -19.44 4.54 -5.08
N GLU A 76 -18.96 5.78 -4.96
CA GLU A 76 -18.29 6.32 -3.76
C GLU A 76 -16.77 6.06 -3.64
N ALA A 77 -16.02 6.26 -4.73
CA ALA A 77 -14.60 6.58 -4.62
C ALA A 77 -14.31 7.87 -5.39
N ASP A 78 -13.96 8.90 -4.63
CA ASP A 78 -13.43 10.20 -5.03
C ASP A 78 -12.24 10.07 -6.00
N CYS A 79 -12.46 9.72 -7.28
CA CYS A 79 -11.43 9.82 -8.33
C CYS A 79 -11.13 11.30 -8.68
N ARG A 80 -11.25 12.23 -7.71
CA ARG A 80 -11.00 13.67 -7.85
C ARG A 80 -9.65 14.10 -7.26
N SER A 81 -9.05 13.35 -6.35
CA SER A 81 -7.79 13.72 -5.67
C SER A 81 -6.51 13.49 -6.49
N LEU A 82 -6.59 12.82 -7.65
CA LEU A 82 -5.44 12.55 -8.53
C LEU A 82 -5.26 13.59 -9.66
N LEU A 83 -6.07 14.66 -9.67
CA LEU A 83 -6.09 15.68 -10.73
C LEU A 83 -5.86 17.12 -10.24
N SER A 84 -5.36 17.34 -9.02
CA SER A 84 -4.89 18.66 -8.57
C SER A 84 -3.41 18.65 -8.24
#